data_AF-A0A183E7D7-F1
#
_entry.id   AF-A0A183E7D7-F1
#
_cell.length_a   1.000
_cell.length_b   1.000
_cell.length_c   1.000
_cell.angle_alpha   90.00
_cell.angle_beta   90.00
_cell.angle_gamma   90.00
#
_symmetry.space_group_name_H-M   'P 1'
#
loop_
_entity.id
_entity.type
_entity.pdbx_description
1 polymer ?
#
loop_
_entity_poly.entity_id
_entity_poly.type
_entity_poly.pdbx_seq_one_letter_code
_entity_poly.pdbx_strand_id
1 'polypeptide(L)'
;MLRSYWRFLLRGETSLLELHSLFRCSADFGTAVEEGQAPKIQDFNMFKYPSSFLFIHDTFYIMDVYVGSTETFSQIDIKDLVCRLGYPYVYVHQGKCEHVFYFTDLRLMDVQDYPIDFPQKLSDTSVENYCVTCHRRIADWIVESDSFPIYPTHMCDDCYRSFHFIVKYRRDIDSRAYVYVDPSNLQL
;
A
#
# COMPACT_ATOMS: atom_id res chain seq x y z
N MET A 1 0.59 -19.70 -6.88
CA MET A 1 -0.08 -19.09 -5.72
C MET A 1 0.57 -17.74 -5.50
N LEU A 2 -0.17 -16.63 -5.57
CA LEU A 2 0.38 -15.30 -5.28
C LEU A 2 0.86 -15.30 -3.82
N ARG A 3 2.12 -14.93 -3.58
CA ARG A 3 2.69 -14.87 -2.24
C ARG A 3 2.16 -13.61 -1.55
N SER A 4 1.40 -13.77 -0.48
CA SER A 4 0.88 -12.64 0.30
C SER A 4 2.02 -11.92 1.01
N TYR A 5 2.17 -10.61 0.78
CA TYR A 5 3.16 -9.80 1.48
C TYR A 5 2.85 -9.71 2.98
N TRP A 6 1.58 -9.51 3.34
CA TRP A 6 1.14 -9.45 4.73
C TRP A 6 0.06 -10.49 5.03
N ARG A 7 0.04 -10.97 6.28
CA ARG A 7 -1.04 -11.80 6.80
C ARG A 7 -1.46 -11.26 8.15
N PHE A 8 -2.77 -11.13 8.34
CA PHE A 8 -3.37 -10.65 9.57
C PHE A 8 -4.44 -11.62 10.07
N LEU A 9 -4.59 -11.73 11.38
CA LEU A 9 -5.82 -12.22 12.00
C LEU A 9 -6.67 -11.04 12.41
N LEU A 10 -7.96 -11.13 12.11
CA LEU A 10 -8.97 -10.12 12.36
C LEU A 10 -10.11 -10.77 13.15
N ARG A 11 -10.88 -9.98 13.88
CA ARG A 11 -12.11 -10.45 14.50
C ARG A 11 -13.31 -10.17 13.62
N GLY A 12 -14.42 -10.85 13.90
CA GLY A 12 -15.69 -10.52 13.29
C GLY A 12 -16.09 -9.06 13.56
N GLU A 13 -15.75 -8.52 14.72
CA GLU A 13 -15.99 -7.13 15.15
C GLU A 13 -14.91 -6.13 14.69
N THR A 14 -13.90 -6.58 13.93
CA THR A 14 -12.95 -5.64 13.32
C THR A 14 -13.70 -4.82 12.28
N SER A 15 -13.62 -3.50 12.37
CA SER A 15 -14.31 -2.62 11.43
C SER A 15 -13.64 -2.64 10.06
N LEU A 16 -14.38 -2.30 9.01
CA LEU A 16 -13.81 -2.08 7.68
C LEU A 16 -12.78 -0.94 7.68
N LEU A 17 -12.94 0.06 8.55
CA LEU A 17 -11.94 1.13 8.74
C LEU A 17 -10.62 0.57 9.26
N GLU A 18 -10.67 -0.32 10.26
CA GLU A 18 -9.48 -0.98 10.77
C GLU A 18 -8.85 -1.86 9.68
N LEU A 19 -9.63 -2.67 8.96
CA LEU A 19 -9.14 -3.47 7.83
C LEU A 19 -8.47 -2.59 6.77
N HIS A 20 -9.11 -1.47 6.39
CA HIS A 20 -8.56 -0.49 5.45
C HIS A 20 -7.20 0.04 5.91
N SER A 21 -7.08 0.38 7.19
CA SER A 21 -5.85 0.91 7.77
C SER A 21 -4.67 -0.08 7.76
N LEU A 22 -4.92 -1.38 7.53
CA LEU A 22 -3.87 -2.41 7.42
C LEU A 22 -3.22 -2.45 6.04
N PHE A 23 -3.87 -1.92 5.01
CA PHE A 23 -3.26 -1.83 3.69
C PHE A 23 -2.11 -0.83 3.72
N ARG A 24 -1.00 -1.22 3.09
CA ARG A 24 0.19 -0.42 2.89
C ARG A 24 0.56 -0.52 1.43
N CYS A 25 0.83 0.59 0.77
CA CYS A 25 1.42 0.58 -0.56
C CYS A 25 2.71 1.37 -0.55
N SER A 26 3.73 0.93 -1.28
CA SER A 26 4.95 1.72 -1.44
C SER A 26 4.69 3.10 -2.06
N ALA A 27 3.69 3.22 -2.95
CA ALA A 27 3.30 4.49 -3.54
C ALA A 27 2.74 5.50 -2.51
N ASP A 28 2.28 5.05 -1.34
CA ASP A 28 1.83 5.92 -0.25
C ASP A 28 2.99 6.70 0.39
N PHE A 29 4.21 6.15 0.28
CA PHE A 29 5.44 6.72 0.82
C PHE A 29 6.26 7.49 -0.21
N GLY A 30 5.76 7.61 -1.44
CA GLY A 30 6.23 8.60 -2.39
C GLY A 30 5.83 10.00 -1.92
N THR A 31 6.66 10.99 -2.23
CA THR A 31 6.48 12.38 -1.79
C THR A 31 6.53 13.34 -2.97
N ALA A 32 5.79 14.44 -2.86
CA ALA A 32 5.73 15.47 -3.89
C ALA A 32 6.75 16.61 -3.68
N VAL A 33 7.88 16.33 -3.01
CA VAL A 33 8.93 17.33 -2.76
C VAL A 33 9.94 17.40 -3.89
N GLU A 34 10.60 18.55 -4.01
CA GLU A 34 11.69 18.73 -4.97
C GLU A 34 12.96 17.98 -4.51
N GLU A 35 13.82 17.64 -5.48
CA GLU A 35 15.11 17.00 -5.18
C GLU A 35 15.94 17.86 -4.20
N GLY A 36 16.42 17.22 -3.13
CA GLY A 36 17.24 17.86 -2.10
C GLY A 36 16.46 18.47 -0.93
N GLN A 37 15.13 18.42 -0.94
CA GLN A 37 14.30 18.82 0.19
C GLN A 37 13.93 17.60 1.05
N ALA A 38 13.98 17.75 2.38
CA ALA A 38 13.52 16.72 3.30
C ALA A 38 11.98 16.73 3.38
N PRO A 39 11.30 15.60 3.11
CA PRO A 39 9.84 15.54 3.12
C PRO A 39 9.27 15.66 4.53
N LYS A 40 8.16 16.37 4.65
CA LYS A 40 7.31 16.41 5.86
C LYS A 40 6.22 15.35 5.75
N ILE A 41 5.57 15.05 6.88
CA ILE A 41 4.44 14.10 6.93
C ILE A 41 3.34 14.45 5.91
N GLN A 42 3.05 15.73 5.70
CA GLN A 42 2.00 16.16 4.78
C GLN A 42 2.37 15.99 3.29
N ASP A 43 3.65 15.80 2.98
CA ASP A 43 4.13 15.69 1.61
C ASP A 43 3.98 14.26 1.05
N PHE A 44 3.68 13.28 1.91
CA PHE A 44 3.46 11.89 1.51
C PHE A 44 2.15 11.72 0.76
N ASN A 45 2.19 10.90 -0.28
CA ASN A 45 1.06 10.61 -1.15
C ASN A 45 -0.15 10.06 -0.39
N MET A 46 0.05 9.34 0.73
CA MET A 46 -1.06 8.86 1.57
C MET A 46 -1.96 9.98 2.09
N PHE A 47 -1.41 11.16 2.37
CA PHE A 47 -2.17 12.31 2.85
C PHE A 47 -2.67 13.19 1.70
N LYS A 48 -1.92 13.24 0.60
CA LYS A 48 -2.27 14.05 -0.57
C LYS A 48 -3.35 13.42 -1.43
N TYR A 49 -3.38 12.09 -1.51
CA TYR A 49 -4.28 11.32 -2.35
C TYR A 49 -4.98 10.22 -1.51
N PRO A 50 -5.83 10.60 -0.55
CA PRO A 50 -6.45 9.66 0.39
C PRO A 50 -7.53 8.77 -0.27
N SER A 51 -7.94 9.10 -1.50
CA SER A 51 -8.98 8.39 -2.24
C SER A 51 -8.63 6.91 -2.43
N SER A 52 -9.45 6.07 -1.83
CA SER A 52 -9.34 4.62 -1.91
C SER A 52 -10.68 3.95 -1.67
N PHE A 53 -10.81 2.72 -2.15
CA PHE A 53 -11.99 1.89 -1.91
C PHE A 53 -11.60 0.42 -1.78
N LEU A 54 -12.46 -0.34 -1.09
CA LEU A 54 -12.46 -1.79 -1.10
C LEU A 54 -13.58 -2.27 -2.02
N PHE A 55 -13.28 -3.22 -2.89
CA PHE A 55 -14.30 -3.94 -3.65
C PHE A 55 -14.31 -5.39 -3.19
N ILE A 56 -15.34 -5.72 -2.42
CA ILE A 56 -15.55 -7.03 -1.81
C ILE A 56 -16.85 -7.60 -2.36
N HIS A 57 -16.73 -8.75 -3.01
CA HIS A 57 -17.83 -9.44 -3.68
C HIS A 57 -18.47 -8.59 -4.78
N ASP A 58 -19.62 -7.97 -4.50
CA ASP A 58 -20.40 -7.11 -5.38
C ASP A 58 -20.55 -5.67 -4.84
N THR A 59 -19.90 -5.37 -3.72
CA THR A 59 -20.08 -4.11 -3.00
C THR A 59 -18.80 -3.28 -3.00
N PHE A 60 -18.95 -1.99 -3.34
CA PHE A 60 -17.90 -0.98 -3.18
C PHE A 60 -18.03 -0.30 -1.83
N TYR A 61 -16.96 -0.31 -1.06
CA TYR A 61 -16.83 0.44 0.17
C TYR A 61 -15.85 1.58 -0.12
N ILE A 62 -16.31 2.84 -0.06
CA ILE A 62 -15.48 4.05 -0.23
C ILE A 62 -15.13 4.70 1.12
N MET A 63 -13.85 5.04 1.34
CA MET A 63 -13.43 5.70 2.58
C MET A 63 -14.00 7.12 2.66
N ASP A 64 -14.73 7.40 3.74
CA ASP A 64 -15.71 8.50 3.85
C ASP A 64 -15.08 9.88 4.17
N VAL A 65 -14.26 10.40 3.26
CA VAL A 65 -13.92 11.84 3.24
C VAL A 65 -14.85 12.61 2.29
N TYR A 66 -15.65 11.92 1.48
CA TYR A 66 -16.59 12.53 0.52
C TYR A 66 -18.03 12.43 1.04
N VAL A 67 -18.52 13.56 1.55
CA VAL A 67 -19.92 13.79 1.98
C VAL A 67 -20.92 13.15 1.00
N GLY A 68 -21.53 12.01 1.37
CA GLY A 68 -22.61 11.42 0.58
C GLY A 68 -22.98 9.95 0.78
N SER A 69 -22.17 9.09 1.41
CA SER A 69 -22.56 7.69 1.69
C SER A 69 -23.39 7.55 2.97
N THR A 70 -24.44 6.72 2.91
CA THR A 70 -25.35 6.44 4.02
C THR A 70 -24.77 5.48 5.08
N GLU A 71 -23.62 4.87 4.82
CA GLU A 71 -22.90 3.98 5.75
C GLU A 71 -21.39 4.26 5.66
N THR A 72 -20.80 4.70 6.77
CA THR A 72 -19.35 5.01 6.85
C THR A 72 -18.55 3.74 7.12
N PHE A 73 -17.29 3.66 6.68
CA PHE A 73 -16.35 2.54 6.96
C PHE A 73 -16.28 2.10 8.43
N SER A 74 -16.57 3.03 9.35
CA SER A 74 -16.55 2.79 10.80
C SER A 74 -17.77 2.04 11.32
N GLN A 75 -18.80 1.81 10.51
CA GLN A 75 -20.09 1.23 10.92
C GLN A 75 -20.31 -0.21 10.42
N ILE A 76 -19.38 -0.74 9.62
CA ILE A 76 -19.47 -2.07 9.04
C ILE A 76 -18.33 -2.90 9.61
N ASP A 77 -18.68 -4.02 10.22
CA ASP A 77 -17.72 -4.98 10.75
C ASP A 77 -17.46 -6.10 9.72
N ILE A 78 -16.34 -6.82 9.86
CA ILE A 78 -16.02 -7.95 8.99
C ILE A 78 -17.10 -9.03 8.99
N LYS A 79 -17.75 -9.27 10.14
CA LYS A 79 -18.85 -10.24 10.27
C LYS A 79 -20.08 -9.91 9.41
N ASP A 80 -20.23 -8.65 8.99
CA ASP A 80 -21.36 -8.19 8.19
C ASP A 80 -21.10 -8.37 6.68
N LEU A 81 -19.87 -8.73 6.29
CA LEU A 81 -19.49 -8.88 4.89
C LEU A 81 -19.96 -10.19 4.28
N VAL A 82 -20.52 -10.11 3.08
CA VAL A 82 -20.72 -11.27 2.21
C VAL A 82 -19.40 -11.53 1.48
N CYS A 83 -18.67 -12.57 1.90
CA CYS A 83 -17.42 -12.97 1.26
C CYS A 83 -17.30 -14.50 1.09
N ARG A 84 -16.32 -14.92 0.28
CA ARG A 84 -15.98 -16.29 -0.04
C ARG A 84 -14.51 -16.50 0.30
N LEU A 85 -14.23 -17.52 1.11
CA LEU A 85 -12.85 -17.86 1.46
C LEU A 85 -12.06 -18.26 0.21
N GLY A 86 -10.84 -17.76 0.10
CA GLY A 86 -9.94 -17.98 -1.04
C GLY A 86 -10.31 -17.21 -2.31
N TYR A 87 -11.40 -16.44 -2.32
CA TYR A 87 -11.75 -15.58 -3.45
C TYR A 87 -10.97 -14.26 -3.40
N PRO A 88 -10.43 -13.77 -4.54
CA PRO A 88 -9.70 -12.51 -4.57
C PRO A 88 -10.63 -11.30 -4.44
N TYR A 89 -10.25 -10.38 -3.57
CA TYR A 89 -10.84 -9.05 -3.42
C TYR A 89 -9.79 -7.99 -3.72
N VAL A 90 -10.22 -6.75 -3.96
CA VAL A 90 -9.29 -5.68 -4.34
C VAL A 90 -9.45 -4.45 -3.46
N TYR A 91 -8.33 -3.95 -3.00
CA TYR A 91 -8.17 -2.60 -2.47
C TYR A 91 -7.58 -1.73 -3.58
N VAL A 92 -8.22 -0.62 -3.91
CA VAL A 92 -7.72 0.33 -4.91
C VAL A 92 -7.41 1.65 -4.23
N HIS A 93 -6.23 2.19 -4.50
CA HIS A 93 -5.83 3.52 -4.03
C HIS A 93 -5.14 4.32 -5.13
N GLN A 94 -5.14 5.65 -4.98
CA GLN A 94 -4.58 6.60 -5.97
C GLN A 94 -5.15 6.40 -7.40
N GLY A 95 -6.37 5.86 -7.51
CA GLY A 95 -7.12 5.70 -8.77
C GLY A 95 -6.72 4.53 -9.68
N LYS A 96 -5.49 4.01 -9.58
CA LYS A 96 -5.00 2.93 -10.47
C LYS A 96 -4.16 1.85 -9.80
N CYS A 97 -3.83 1.99 -8.52
CA CYS A 97 -3.00 1.01 -7.82
C CYS A 97 -3.91 -0.02 -7.13
N GLU A 98 -3.86 -1.26 -7.61
CA GLU A 98 -4.74 -2.35 -7.20
C GLU A 98 -3.97 -3.37 -6.34
N HIS A 99 -4.44 -3.61 -5.13
CA HIS A 99 -3.87 -4.59 -4.21
C HIS A 99 -4.88 -5.70 -3.98
N VAL A 100 -4.54 -6.89 -4.47
CA VAL A 100 -5.38 -8.07 -4.31
C VAL A 100 -5.16 -8.67 -2.92
N PHE A 101 -6.25 -8.94 -2.20
CA PHE A 101 -6.24 -9.61 -0.90
C PHE A 101 -7.29 -10.72 -0.83
N TYR A 102 -7.18 -11.56 0.20
CA TYR A 102 -7.98 -12.77 0.36
C TYR A 102 -8.36 -12.95 1.82
N PHE A 103 -9.60 -13.36 2.07
CA PHE A 103 -9.95 -14.03 3.33
C PHE A 103 -9.61 -15.51 3.16
N THR A 104 -8.62 -16.02 3.90
CA THR A 104 -8.11 -17.38 3.66
C THR A 104 -8.69 -18.43 4.58
N ASP A 105 -9.10 -18.04 5.78
CA ASP A 105 -9.54 -18.95 6.84
C ASP A 105 -10.59 -18.24 7.71
N LEU A 106 -11.46 -19.01 8.34
CA LEU A 106 -12.49 -18.54 9.27
C LEU A 106 -12.69 -19.60 10.35
N ARG A 107 -12.57 -19.19 11.61
CA ARG A 107 -12.85 -20.05 12.76
C ARG A 107 -13.59 -19.30 13.85
N LEU A 108 -14.24 -20.05 14.73
CA LEU A 108 -14.76 -19.49 15.97
C LEU A 108 -13.62 -19.16 16.93
N MET A 109 -13.83 -18.11 17.73
CA MET A 109 -12.93 -17.72 18.81
C MET A 109 -12.96 -18.79 19.93
N ASP A 110 -11.80 -19.06 20.51
CA ASP A 110 -11.65 -19.94 21.66
C ASP A 110 -11.15 -19.14 22.89
N VAL A 111 -11.28 -19.71 24.08
CA VAL A 111 -10.82 -19.13 25.36
C VAL A 111 -9.32 -18.80 25.31
N GLN A 112 -8.53 -19.54 24.52
CA GLN A 112 -7.09 -19.31 24.35
C GLN A 112 -6.78 -18.01 23.58
N ASP A 113 -7.74 -17.46 22.84
CA ASP A 113 -7.57 -16.20 22.11
C ASP A 113 -7.77 -14.97 23.01
N TYR A 114 -8.12 -15.16 24.28
CA TYR A 114 -8.28 -14.08 25.26
C TYR A 114 -7.08 -14.01 26.22
N PRO A 115 -6.55 -12.82 26.56
CA PRO A 115 -6.94 -11.49 26.07
C PRO A 115 -6.00 -11.01 24.95
N ILE A 116 -6.01 -11.66 23.78
CA ILE A 116 -5.13 -11.21 22.68
C ILE A 116 -5.81 -10.07 21.92
N ASP A 117 -5.08 -8.99 21.69
CA ASP A 117 -5.54 -7.85 20.89
C ASP A 117 -5.55 -8.17 19.39
N PHE A 118 -6.49 -7.57 18.67
CA PHE A 118 -6.63 -7.69 17.21
C PHE A 118 -6.71 -6.28 16.61
N PRO A 119 -6.28 -6.08 15.34
CA PRO A 119 -5.76 -7.08 14.40
C PRO A 119 -4.33 -7.56 14.72
N GLN A 120 -4.05 -8.86 14.51
CA GLN A 120 -2.72 -9.42 14.74
C GLN A 120 -1.97 -9.62 13.44
N LYS A 121 -0.77 -9.06 13.32
CA LYS A 121 0.12 -9.31 12.19
C LYS A 121 0.81 -10.66 12.36
N LEU A 122 0.44 -11.63 11.53
CA LEU A 122 1.04 -12.97 11.55
C LEU A 122 2.35 -13.04 10.78
N SER A 123 2.44 -12.31 9.67
CA SER A 123 3.65 -12.27 8.87
C SER A 123 3.77 -10.96 8.11
N ASP A 124 4.99 -10.45 8.07
CA ASP A 124 5.42 -9.44 7.12
C ASP A 124 6.50 -10.02 6.22
N THR A 125 6.21 -10.10 4.93
CA THR A 125 7.20 -10.39 3.89
C THR A 125 7.33 -9.24 2.90
N SER A 126 6.73 -8.09 3.21
CA SER A 126 7.15 -6.83 2.60
C SER A 126 8.59 -6.59 3.04
N VAL A 127 9.51 -6.90 2.14
CA VAL A 127 10.91 -6.56 2.29
C VAL A 127 10.99 -5.05 2.09
N GLU A 128 11.96 -4.41 2.76
CA GLU A 128 12.43 -3.08 2.40
C GLU A 128 12.51 -2.96 0.86
N ASN A 129 12.09 -1.84 0.31
CA ASN A 129 12.10 -1.63 -1.13
C ASN A 129 13.52 -1.35 -1.57
N TYR A 130 14.32 -2.42 -1.72
CA TYR A 130 15.66 -2.35 -2.28
C TYR A 130 15.62 -1.83 -3.72
N CYS A 131 16.64 -1.07 -4.07
CA CYS A 131 16.87 -0.60 -5.42
C CYS A 131 16.81 -1.76 -6.42
N VAL A 132 15.94 -1.65 -7.43
CA VAL A 132 15.76 -2.67 -8.48
C VAL A 132 17.01 -2.90 -9.32
N THR A 133 17.92 -1.91 -9.36
CA THR A 133 19.12 -1.97 -10.20
C THR A 133 20.28 -2.66 -9.48
N CYS A 134 20.55 -2.28 -8.22
CA CYS A 134 21.72 -2.78 -7.49
C CYS A 134 21.41 -3.83 -6.44
N HIS A 135 20.16 -3.92 -5.97
CA HIS A 135 19.70 -4.82 -4.89
C HIS A 135 20.53 -4.76 -3.60
N ARG A 136 21.23 -3.64 -3.34
CA ARG A 136 22.14 -3.47 -2.18
C ARG A 136 21.69 -2.39 -1.22
N ARG A 137 21.06 -1.33 -1.72
CA ARG A 137 20.60 -0.19 -0.94
C ARG A 137 19.09 -0.08 -0.99
N ILE A 138 18.50 0.37 0.10
CA ILE A 138 17.10 0.80 0.16
C ILE A 138 16.90 1.92 -0.85
N ALA A 139 15.71 1.99 -1.45
CA ALA A 139 15.38 3.02 -2.41
C ALA A 139 15.18 4.38 -1.74
N ASP A 140 15.58 5.42 -2.48
CA ASP A 140 15.38 6.83 -2.15
C ASP A 140 14.41 7.49 -3.14
N TRP A 141 14.09 6.78 -4.24
CA TRP A 141 13.33 7.29 -5.37
C TRP A 141 12.31 6.26 -5.86
N ILE A 142 11.10 6.73 -6.13
CA ILE A 142 10.15 6.08 -7.04
C ILE A 142 10.33 6.72 -8.42
N VAL A 143 10.64 5.89 -9.41
CA VAL A 143 10.79 6.28 -10.81
C VAL A 143 9.64 5.68 -11.61
N GLU A 144 8.92 6.54 -12.31
CA GLU A 144 7.89 6.19 -13.27
C GLU A 144 8.44 6.36 -14.68
N SER A 145 8.46 5.29 -15.45
CA SER A 145 8.77 5.30 -16.88
C SER A 145 8.26 4.01 -17.50
N ASP A 146 7.67 4.10 -18.69
CA ASP A 146 7.22 2.95 -19.47
C ASP A 146 8.41 2.07 -19.94
N SER A 147 9.64 2.57 -19.78
CA SER A 147 10.86 1.81 -20.11
C SER A 147 11.16 0.69 -19.11
N PHE A 148 10.53 0.69 -17.93
CA PHE A 148 10.77 -0.33 -16.91
C PHE A 148 9.70 -1.42 -16.92
N PRO A 149 10.07 -2.69 -16.70
CA PRO A 149 9.11 -3.81 -16.63
C PRO A 149 8.34 -3.85 -15.30
N ILE A 150 8.71 -3.03 -14.32
CA ILE A 150 8.15 -3.00 -12.98
C ILE A 150 7.65 -1.58 -12.69
N TYR A 151 6.43 -1.48 -12.17
CA TYR A 151 5.80 -0.20 -11.86
C TYR A 151 5.10 -0.25 -10.48
N PRO A 152 5.38 0.70 -9.56
CA PRO A 152 6.43 1.72 -9.63
C PRO A 152 7.85 1.15 -9.44
N THR A 153 8.85 1.75 -10.09
CA THR A 153 10.26 1.31 -9.98
C THR A 153 10.95 1.99 -8.80
N HIS A 154 11.53 1.21 -7.91
CA HIS A 154 12.26 1.70 -6.72
C HIS A 154 13.76 1.75 -7.00
N MET A 155 14.40 2.90 -6.78
CA MET A 155 15.84 3.09 -6.99
C MET A 155 16.50 3.82 -5.82
N CYS A 156 17.73 3.44 -5.50
CA CYS A 156 18.59 4.23 -4.61
C CYS A 156 19.18 5.43 -5.35
N ASP A 157 19.65 6.42 -4.61
CA ASP A 157 20.12 7.71 -5.15
C ASP A 157 21.18 7.56 -6.26
N ASP A 158 22.27 6.80 -6.06
CA ASP A 158 23.30 6.71 -7.13
C ASP A 158 22.78 6.08 -8.42
N CYS A 159 21.90 5.07 -8.31
CA CYS A 159 21.33 4.39 -9.47
C CYS A 159 20.36 5.33 -10.20
N TYR A 160 19.55 6.07 -9.44
CA TYR A 160 18.69 7.10 -10.00
C TYR A 160 19.49 8.21 -10.69
N ARG A 161 20.55 8.76 -10.07
CA ARG A 161 21.40 9.78 -10.69
C ARG A 161 22.03 9.29 -12.00
N SER A 162 22.48 8.04 -12.02
CA SER A 162 23.02 7.41 -13.23
C SER A 162 21.97 7.29 -14.34
N PHE A 163 20.76 6.84 -13.99
CA PHE A 163 19.63 6.75 -14.92
C PHE A 163 19.19 8.13 -15.42
N HIS A 164 18.98 9.09 -14.52
CA HIS A 164 18.59 10.46 -14.82
C HIS A 164 19.61 11.16 -15.74
N PHE A 165 20.90 10.95 -15.52
CA PHE A 165 21.94 11.43 -16.42
C PHE A 165 21.73 10.89 -17.85
N ILE A 166 21.48 9.59 -18.01
CA ILE A 166 21.23 8.98 -19.34
C ILE A 166 19.95 9.56 -19.98
N VAL A 167 18.85 9.63 -19.24
CA VAL A 167 17.55 10.14 -19.72
C VAL A 167 17.66 11.60 -20.15
N LYS A 168 18.44 12.43 -19.46
CA LYS A 168 18.69 13.83 -19.84
C LYS A 168 19.25 13.99 -21.26
N TYR A 169 20.02 13.03 -21.75
CA TYR A 169 20.57 13.03 -23.11
C TYR A 169 19.77 12.16 -24.10
N ARG A 170 18.77 11.42 -23.64
CA ARG A 170 17.88 10.54 -24.42
C ARG A 170 16.44 11.06 -24.38
N ARG A 171 16.14 11.96 -25.32
CA ARG A 171 14.83 12.65 -25.42
C ARG A 171 13.66 11.72 -25.79
N ASP A 172 13.93 10.46 -26.11
CA ASP A 172 12.95 9.43 -26.44
C ASP A 172 12.32 8.78 -25.19
N ILE A 173 12.87 9.02 -24.00
CA ILE A 173 12.42 8.42 -22.75
C ILE A 173 11.71 9.46 -21.89
N ASP A 174 10.40 9.31 -21.70
CA ASP A 174 9.67 10.05 -20.66
C ASP A 174 9.86 9.35 -19.31
N SER A 175 10.17 10.14 -18.29
CA SER A 175 10.31 9.63 -16.93
C SER A 175 10.02 10.70 -15.90
N ARG A 176 9.33 10.31 -14.84
CA ARG A 176 9.08 11.11 -13.65
C ARG A 176 9.70 10.41 -12.46
N ALA A 177 10.21 11.19 -11.52
CA ALA A 177 10.77 10.66 -10.29
C ALA A 177 10.26 11.45 -9.10
N TYR A 178 10.04 10.73 -8.01
CA TYR A 178 9.52 11.23 -6.75
C TYR A 178 10.42 10.74 -5.63
N VAL A 179 10.70 11.61 -4.66
CA VAL A 179 11.44 11.22 -3.46
C VAL A 179 10.60 10.19 -2.71
N TYR A 180 11.23 9.10 -2.31
CA TYR A 180 10.62 7.98 -1.62
C TYR A 180 11.29 7.77 -0.26
N VAL A 181 10.49 7.49 0.76
CA VAL A 181 11.01 7.13 2.08
C VAL A 181 10.51 5.75 2.43
N ASP A 182 11.41 4.78 2.56
CA ASP A 182 11.00 3.43 2.94
C ASP A 182 10.33 3.43 4.33
N PRO A 183 9.22 2.69 4.51
CA PRO A 183 8.56 2.57 5.81
C PRO A 183 9.49 2.11 6.93
N SER A 184 10.55 1.34 6.64
CA SER A 184 11.52 0.92 7.65
C SER A 184 12.33 2.07 8.26
N ASN A 185 12.48 3.17 7.51
CA ASN A 185 13.16 4.38 7.95
C ASN A 185 12.23 5.33 8.71
N LEU A 186 10.91 5.14 8.57
CA LEU A 186 9.91 5.89 9.30
C LEU A 186 9.66 5.17 10.63
N GLN A 187 10.05 5.79 11.75
CA GLN A 187 9.66 5.33 13.09
C GLN A 187 8.17 5.64 13.35
N LEU A 188 7.28 5.16 12.48
CA LEU A 188 5.83 5.30 12.55
C LEU A 188 5.18 4.12 13.29
#